data_AF-A0A142FW93-F1
#
_entry.id   AF-A0A142FW93-F1
#
_cell.length_a   1.000
_cell.length_b   1.000
_cell.length_c   1.000
_cell.angle_alpha   90.00
_cell.angle_beta   90.00
_cell.angle_gamma   90.00
#
_symmetry.space_group_name_H-M   'P 1'
#
loop_
_entity.id
_entity.type
_entity.pdbx_description
1 polymer ?
#
loop_
_entity_poly.entity_id
_entity_poly.type
_entity_poly.pdbx_seq_one_letter_code
_entity_poly.pdbx_strand_id
1 'polypeptide(L)'
;MAQPLPISRIMYSGLLLQCSPQTSIADAAARMSENSVSSILIADQDQVIGIWTEHDALALDFSDPDRFNQPVSTVMSSPVLTLPSTMDAGQAAIRLRDSGKRHFLVVDENEAPVGILSQTDLALNQGLEPYLKLREVRAVVARPPLLANGTQSLAEVASQMHHHHADAVVVTCGDGELGILTERDMVRFIARHTSNTPVHELATRPLLTVNEEDPLIHARDLLIDHRIRHLAVVNLSGEVTGLIGYQDMLAGAEQMYLDDLREALEQRDQALAKSRRTLQLAERVIESSFEGIMVTDKDVRIEFVNPAFTQLTGYSPDEVIGRTPEVLSSGRHDAEFYKRMWQSLTTHGYWRGEIWNRRKTGELYLELLTITAITDDHGQTTHYAGLFTDITQNRKNEEQIRQLAYYDALTGVPNRRLLEDRLEHAIRHAHRKDMLLAVMFIDLDQFKEVNDTLGHAVGDELLLQFTTRVRDYLREDDTLARLGGDEFIVLLPELDKLSDVIQVAERLIELNRNPYRINNDNIQIGSSIGISLYPEDGTTVQELLHGADIAMYRSKRDGRNQYHLFNPDVAETA
;
A
#
# COMPACT_ATOMS: atom_id res chain seq x y z
N MET A 1 -11.16 20.70 1.15
CA MET A 1 -11.87 21.34 2.29
C MET A 1 -11.32 22.74 2.44
N ALA A 2 -12.18 23.77 2.33
CA ALA A 2 -11.81 25.13 2.72
C ALA A 2 -11.60 25.16 4.25
N GLN A 3 -10.62 25.93 4.74
CA GLN A 3 -10.40 26.07 6.18
C GLN A 3 -11.65 26.70 6.85
N PRO A 4 -12.01 26.26 8.07
CA PRO A 4 -13.08 26.90 8.84
C PRO A 4 -12.76 28.37 9.04
N LEU A 5 -13.75 29.23 8.74
CA LEU A 5 -13.58 30.67 8.67
C LEU A 5 -13.96 31.26 10.05
N PRO A 6 -13.01 31.83 10.81
CA PRO A 6 -13.31 32.33 12.15
C PRO A 6 -14.18 33.58 12.10
N ILE A 7 -15.06 33.77 13.09
CA ILE A 7 -15.99 34.91 13.13
C ILE A 7 -15.29 36.27 13.18
N SER A 8 -14.04 36.32 13.65
CA SER A 8 -13.19 37.52 13.61
C SER A 8 -12.99 38.11 12.21
N ARG A 9 -13.16 37.31 11.14
CA ARG A 9 -13.06 37.77 9.75
C ARG A 9 -14.37 38.28 9.16
N ILE A 10 -15.47 38.10 9.87
CA ILE A 10 -16.84 38.30 9.38
C ILE A 10 -17.57 39.37 10.19
N MET A 11 -17.27 39.44 11.49
CA MET A 11 -17.86 40.40 12.41
C MET A 11 -17.63 41.84 11.94
N TYR A 12 -18.59 42.71 12.29
CA TYR A 12 -18.36 44.14 12.19
C TYR A 12 -17.34 44.56 13.25
N SER A 13 -16.15 44.97 12.79
CA SER A 13 -14.99 45.36 13.61
C SER A 13 -14.73 46.89 13.59
N GLY A 14 -15.67 47.68 13.05
CA GLY A 14 -15.62 49.14 13.10
C GLY A 14 -15.80 49.69 14.53
N LEU A 15 -15.80 51.02 14.68
CA LEU A 15 -16.09 51.67 15.96
C LEU A 15 -17.46 51.18 16.46
N LEU A 16 -17.47 50.39 17.53
CA LEU A 16 -18.69 49.88 18.13
C LEU A 16 -19.57 51.07 18.54
N LEU A 17 -20.76 51.19 17.93
CA LEU A 17 -21.67 52.28 18.25
C LEU A 17 -22.16 52.10 19.69
N GLN A 18 -21.87 53.09 20.53
CA GLN A 18 -22.17 53.07 21.96
C GLN A 18 -22.94 54.31 22.40
N CYS A 19 -23.80 54.16 23.42
CA CYS A 19 -24.45 55.27 24.10
C CYS A 19 -24.52 55.04 25.62
N SER A 20 -24.72 56.13 26.37
CA SER A 20 -24.96 56.08 27.82
C SER A 20 -26.37 55.54 28.10
N PRO A 21 -26.60 54.82 29.21
CA PRO A 21 -27.92 54.33 29.60
C PRO A 21 -29.00 55.43 29.69
N GLN A 22 -28.59 56.69 29.92
CA GLN A 22 -29.51 57.84 30.01
C GLN A 22 -29.86 58.47 28.66
N THR A 23 -29.26 58.01 27.57
CA THR A 23 -29.57 58.49 26.20
C THR A 23 -31.04 58.19 25.90
N SER A 24 -31.78 59.12 25.29
CA SER A 24 -33.16 58.87 24.90
C SER A 24 -33.25 57.78 23.83
N ILE A 25 -34.36 57.04 23.79
CA ILE A 25 -34.62 56.04 22.75
C ILE A 25 -34.60 56.68 21.35
N ALA A 26 -35.16 57.89 21.20
CA ALA A 26 -35.14 58.64 19.95
C ALA A 26 -33.70 58.98 19.48
N ASP A 27 -32.84 59.44 20.39
CA ASP A 27 -31.45 59.76 20.06
C ASP A 27 -30.64 58.49 19.75
N ALA A 28 -30.88 57.40 20.49
CA ALA A 28 -30.28 56.10 20.19
C ALA A 28 -30.70 55.61 18.79
N ALA A 29 -31.99 55.76 18.45
CA ALA A 29 -32.54 55.40 17.15
C ALA A 29 -31.95 56.27 16.02
N ALA A 30 -31.80 57.57 16.25
CA ALA A 30 -31.17 58.49 15.30
C ALA A 30 -29.72 58.08 15.02
N ARG A 31 -28.93 57.78 16.07
CA ARG A 31 -27.54 57.30 15.93
C ARG A 31 -27.46 55.99 15.16
N MET A 32 -28.36 55.02 15.43
CA MET A 32 -28.42 53.76 14.68
C MET A 32 -28.71 54.00 13.20
N SER A 33 -29.71 54.84 12.90
CA SER A 33 -30.09 55.19 11.53
C SER A 33 -28.99 55.92 10.77
N GLU A 34 -28.34 56.92 11.39
CA GLU A 34 -27.26 57.72 10.78
C GLU A 34 -26.04 56.87 10.44
N ASN A 35 -25.68 55.93 11.31
CA ASN A 35 -24.55 55.02 11.09
C ASN A 35 -24.94 53.76 10.29
N SER A 36 -26.22 53.62 9.92
CA SER A 36 -26.74 52.44 9.20
C SER A 36 -26.42 51.10 9.88
N VAL A 37 -26.47 51.07 11.21
CA VAL A 37 -26.23 49.86 12.02
C VAL A 37 -27.54 49.31 12.59
N SER A 38 -27.60 47.99 12.78
CA SER A 38 -28.79 47.28 13.27
C SER A 38 -28.85 47.11 14.78
N SER A 39 -27.82 47.58 15.50
CA SER A 39 -27.76 47.55 16.95
C SER A 39 -26.88 48.69 17.50
N ILE A 40 -27.12 49.03 18.76
CA ILE A 40 -26.30 49.94 19.55
C ILE A 40 -26.01 49.31 20.91
N LEU A 41 -24.77 49.43 21.38
CA LEU A 41 -24.38 48.95 22.70
C LEU A 41 -24.62 50.03 23.74
N ILE A 42 -25.15 49.65 24.90
CA ILE A 42 -25.33 50.53 26.03
C ILE A 42 -24.18 50.27 26.99
N ALA A 43 -23.38 51.30 27.25
CA ALA A 43 -22.21 51.21 28.11
C ALA A 43 -22.31 52.19 29.29
N ASP A 44 -21.92 51.72 30.47
CA ASP A 44 -21.73 52.54 31.67
C ASP A 44 -20.28 52.36 32.15
N GLN A 45 -19.56 53.47 32.31
CA GLN A 45 -18.14 53.49 32.72
C GLN A 45 -17.25 52.51 31.91
N ASP A 46 -17.35 52.53 30.58
CA ASP A 46 -16.64 51.65 29.62
C ASP A 46 -16.99 50.15 29.68
N GLN A 47 -17.98 49.76 30.50
CA GLN A 47 -18.52 48.41 30.53
C GLN A 47 -19.84 48.33 29.74
N VAL A 48 -19.92 47.39 28.79
CA VAL A 48 -21.16 47.10 28.05
C VAL A 48 -22.15 46.38 28.98
N ILE A 49 -23.28 47.01 29.26
CA ILE A 49 -24.32 46.51 30.17
C ILE A 49 -25.58 46.02 29.44
N GLY A 50 -25.75 46.42 28.18
CA GLY A 50 -26.91 46.05 27.37
C GLY A 50 -26.70 46.31 25.89
N ILE A 51 -27.61 45.79 25.09
CA ILE A 51 -27.69 46.00 23.64
C ILE A 51 -29.13 46.35 23.27
N TRP A 52 -29.32 47.30 22.37
CA TRP A 52 -30.63 47.60 21.80
C TRP A 52 -30.55 47.45 20.28
N THR A 53 -31.52 46.74 19.71
CA THR A 53 -31.52 46.31 18.30
C THR A 53 -32.75 46.82 17.56
N GLU A 54 -32.72 46.76 16.22
CA GLU A 54 -33.92 47.03 15.39
C GLU A 54 -35.12 46.15 15.80
N HIS A 55 -34.87 44.93 16.27
CA HIS A 55 -35.92 44.02 16.73
C HIS A 55 -36.55 44.49 18.05
N ASP A 56 -35.72 44.97 19.00
CA ASP A 56 -36.23 45.49 20.28
C ASP A 56 -37.09 46.74 20.08
N ALA A 57 -36.86 47.50 18.99
CA ALA A 57 -37.66 48.68 18.66
C ALA A 57 -39.14 48.37 18.37
N LEU A 58 -39.47 47.16 17.93
CA LEU A 58 -40.86 46.73 17.70
C LEU A 58 -41.69 46.64 18.99
N ALA A 59 -41.05 46.45 20.15
CA ALA A 59 -41.74 46.33 21.42
C ALA A 59 -42.21 47.68 21.99
N LEU A 60 -41.84 48.79 21.35
CA LEU A 60 -42.22 50.14 21.76
C LEU A 60 -43.66 50.47 21.35
N ASP A 61 -44.30 51.32 22.16
CA ASP A 61 -45.64 51.80 21.87
C ASP A 61 -45.58 53.00 20.90
N PHE A 62 -45.89 52.76 19.63
CA PHE A 62 -45.93 53.79 18.58
C PHE A 62 -47.17 54.68 18.63
N SER A 63 -48.11 54.42 19.55
CA SER A 63 -49.28 55.28 19.77
C SER A 63 -48.97 56.46 20.71
N ASP A 64 -47.88 56.38 21.49
CA ASP A 64 -47.46 57.37 22.48
C ASP A 64 -46.02 57.87 22.19
N PRO A 65 -45.85 58.94 21.40
CA PRO A 65 -44.53 59.44 20.97
C PRO A 65 -43.63 59.91 22.13
N ASP A 66 -44.23 60.29 23.25
CA ASP A 66 -43.48 60.75 24.43
C ASP A 66 -42.64 59.61 25.04
N ARG A 67 -43.00 58.34 24.77
CA ARG A 67 -42.23 57.16 25.15
C ARG A 67 -40.83 57.15 24.54
N PHE A 68 -40.65 57.75 23.36
CA PHE A 68 -39.34 57.78 22.69
C PHE A 68 -38.33 58.67 23.42
N ASN A 69 -38.77 59.54 24.34
CA ASN A 69 -37.90 60.38 25.17
C ASN A 69 -37.41 59.67 26.44
N GLN A 70 -37.86 58.45 26.72
CA GLN A 70 -37.39 57.68 27.88
C GLN A 70 -35.94 57.21 27.69
N PRO A 71 -35.20 56.96 28.79
CA PRO A 71 -33.85 56.40 28.71
C PRO A 71 -33.83 55.03 28.01
N VAL A 72 -32.88 54.80 27.11
CA VAL A 72 -32.73 53.53 26.38
C VAL A 72 -32.48 52.34 27.31
N SER A 73 -31.98 52.57 28.53
CA SER A 73 -31.81 51.53 29.55
C SER A 73 -33.12 50.84 29.95
N THR A 74 -34.28 51.44 29.69
CA THR A 74 -35.58 50.82 30.00
C THR A 74 -36.01 49.76 28.97
N VAL A 75 -35.40 49.75 27.78
CA VAL A 75 -35.81 48.93 26.63
C VAL A 75 -34.67 48.09 26.05
N MET A 76 -33.45 48.21 26.60
CA MET A 76 -32.31 47.40 26.19
C MET A 76 -32.45 45.92 26.62
N SER A 77 -31.90 45.03 25.81
CA SER A 77 -31.65 43.64 26.20
C SER A 77 -30.42 43.56 27.11
N SER A 78 -30.55 42.87 28.26
CA SER A 78 -29.45 42.63 29.21
C SER A 78 -29.59 41.25 29.88
N PRO A 79 -28.51 40.50 30.12
CA PRO A 79 -27.11 40.79 29.72
C PRO A 79 -26.86 40.60 28.22
N VAL A 80 -25.79 41.22 27.69
CA VAL A 80 -25.37 41.04 26.29
C VAL A 80 -24.71 39.68 26.12
N LEU A 81 -25.22 38.86 25.20
CA LEU A 81 -24.62 37.56 24.90
C LEU A 81 -23.33 37.72 24.10
N THR A 82 -22.32 36.92 24.41
CA THR A 82 -20.98 37.00 23.81
C THR A 82 -20.58 35.73 23.06
N LEU A 83 -19.72 35.89 22.03
CA LEU A 83 -19.05 34.79 21.34
C LEU A 83 -17.52 35.04 21.27
N PRO A 84 -16.68 34.01 21.41
CA PRO A 84 -15.24 34.14 21.20
C PRO A 84 -14.89 34.41 19.74
N SER A 85 -13.98 35.36 19.49
CA SER A 85 -13.52 35.75 18.14
C SER A 85 -12.92 34.63 17.28
N THR A 86 -12.48 33.54 17.91
CA THR A 86 -11.90 32.34 17.27
C THR A 86 -12.96 31.29 16.88
N MET A 87 -14.22 31.47 17.27
CA MET A 87 -15.30 30.54 16.94
C MET A 87 -15.51 30.43 15.43
N ASP A 88 -15.82 29.23 14.96
CA ASP A 88 -16.16 28.98 13.55
C ASP A 88 -17.55 29.58 13.18
N ALA A 89 -17.66 30.11 11.96
CA ALA A 89 -18.89 30.74 11.46
C ALA A 89 -20.12 29.80 11.50
N GLY A 90 -19.93 28.51 11.23
CA GLY A 90 -21.02 27.51 11.31
C GLY A 90 -21.50 27.31 12.74
N GLN A 91 -20.57 27.25 13.71
CA GLN A 91 -20.93 27.17 15.14
C GLN A 91 -21.64 28.44 15.63
N ALA A 92 -21.19 29.61 15.18
CA ALA A 92 -21.83 30.88 15.52
C ALA A 92 -23.25 30.99 14.96
N ALA A 93 -23.51 30.48 13.75
CA ALA A 93 -24.84 30.41 13.17
C ALA A 93 -25.81 29.57 14.03
N ILE A 94 -25.34 28.43 14.55
CA ILE A 94 -26.12 27.57 15.47
C ILE A 94 -26.45 28.33 16.76
N ARG A 95 -25.46 29.02 17.36
CA ARG A 95 -25.66 29.80 18.60
C ARG A 95 -26.69 30.93 18.43
N LEU A 96 -26.66 31.65 17.32
CA LEU A 96 -27.63 32.72 17.01
C LEU A 96 -29.05 32.15 16.90
N ARG A 97 -29.23 31.03 16.22
CA ARG A 97 -30.54 30.38 16.10
C ARG A 97 -31.06 29.87 17.45
N ASP A 98 -30.26 29.11 18.18
CA ASP A 98 -30.70 28.45 19.42
C ASP A 98 -31.02 29.46 20.54
N SER A 99 -30.33 30.60 20.54
CA SER A 99 -30.62 31.70 21.48
C SER A 99 -31.82 32.56 21.07
N GLY A 100 -32.27 32.46 19.81
CA GLY A 100 -33.27 33.36 19.22
C GLY A 100 -32.82 34.82 19.14
N LYS A 101 -31.52 35.11 19.34
CA LYS A 101 -30.97 36.47 19.27
C LYS A 101 -30.42 36.74 17.87
N ARG A 102 -30.42 38.02 17.48
CA ARG A 102 -29.97 38.46 16.15
C ARG A 102 -28.54 39.00 16.13
N HIS A 103 -27.99 39.32 17.30
CA HIS A 103 -26.67 39.90 17.49
C HIS A 103 -25.99 39.27 18.69
N PHE A 104 -24.68 39.02 18.55
CA PHE A 104 -23.79 38.70 19.66
C PHE A 104 -22.63 39.68 19.69
N LEU A 105 -22.17 40.00 20.89
CA LEU A 105 -20.93 40.73 21.09
C LEU A 105 -19.77 39.77 20.92
N VAL A 106 -18.84 40.08 20.02
CA VAL A 106 -17.64 39.26 19.83
C VAL A 106 -16.56 39.76 20.77
N VAL A 107 -15.95 38.82 21.49
CA VAL A 107 -14.90 39.10 22.48
C VAL A 107 -13.58 38.43 22.11
N ASP A 108 -12.47 39.03 22.52
CA ASP A 108 -11.14 38.41 22.43
C ASP A 108 -10.88 37.41 23.56
N GLU A 109 -9.64 36.91 23.65
CA GLU A 109 -9.20 35.98 24.68
C GLU A 109 -9.22 36.57 26.10
N ASN A 110 -9.27 37.90 26.24
CA ASN A 110 -9.34 38.63 27.51
C ASN A 110 -10.77 39.09 27.85
N GLU A 111 -11.78 38.59 27.13
CA GLU A 111 -13.18 39.02 27.21
C GLU A 111 -13.42 40.49 26.81
N ALA A 112 -12.46 41.13 26.16
CA ALA A 112 -12.62 42.50 25.69
C ALA A 112 -13.49 42.54 24.42
N PRO A 113 -14.46 43.47 24.30
CA PRO A 113 -15.29 43.62 23.10
C PRO A 113 -14.46 44.01 21.86
N VAL A 114 -14.51 43.19 20.82
CA VAL A 114 -13.77 43.42 19.56
C VAL A 114 -14.65 43.59 18.33
N GLY A 115 -15.95 43.26 18.43
CA GLY A 115 -16.88 43.39 17.31
C GLY A 115 -18.30 42.99 17.66
N ILE A 116 -19.21 43.12 16.70
CA ILE A 116 -20.56 42.56 16.77
C ILE A 116 -20.74 41.62 15.59
N LEU A 117 -21.34 40.46 15.84
CA LEU A 117 -21.74 39.52 14.81
C LEU A 117 -23.27 39.50 14.73
N SER A 118 -23.81 39.88 13.58
CA SER A 118 -25.23 39.76 13.27
C SER A 118 -25.51 38.54 12.39
N GLN A 119 -26.78 38.12 12.34
CA GLN A 119 -27.22 37.09 11.38
C GLN A 119 -26.97 37.51 9.92
N THR A 120 -27.08 38.81 9.62
CA THR A 120 -26.77 39.35 8.29
C THR A 120 -25.30 39.13 7.95
N ASP A 121 -24.38 39.36 8.88
CA ASP A 121 -22.94 39.16 8.64
C ASP A 121 -22.61 37.70 8.31
N LEU A 122 -23.27 36.74 8.98
CA LEU A 122 -23.11 35.32 8.69
C LEU A 122 -23.69 34.91 7.33
N ALA A 123 -24.88 35.43 6.98
CA ALA A 123 -25.52 35.12 5.71
C ALA A 123 -24.75 35.72 4.50
N LEU A 124 -24.01 36.81 4.74
CA LEU A 124 -23.18 37.48 3.74
C LEU A 124 -21.77 36.87 3.59
N ASN A 125 -21.38 35.95 4.47
CA ASN A 125 -20.01 35.44 4.48
C ASN A 125 -19.70 34.38 3.40
N GLN A 126 -18.44 34.33 2.99
CA GLN A 126 -17.87 33.28 2.13
C GLN A 126 -17.81 31.94 2.90
N GLY A 127 -18.70 31.01 2.54
CA GLY A 127 -18.73 29.66 3.10
C GLY A 127 -20.03 28.91 2.83
N LEU A 128 -21.15 29.64 2.72
CA LEU A 128 -22.48 29.07 2.46
C LEU A 128 -22.87 29.05 0.97
N GLU A 129 -22.01 29.52 0.09
CA GLU A 129 -22.26 29.57 -1.36
C GLU A 129 -22.62 28.22 -1.99
N PRO A 130 -21.93 27.10 -1.69
CA PRO A 130 -22.30 25.80 -2.25
C PRO A 130 -23.73 25.39 -1.85
N TYR A 131 -24.11 25.67 -0.60
CA TYR A 131 -25.45 25.40 -0.09
C TYR A 131 -26.51 26.25 -0.81
N LEU A 132 -26.30 27.57 -0.88
CA LEU A 132 -27.25 28.49 -1.50
C LEU A 132 -27.42 28.24 -3.01
N LYS A 133 -26.41 27.66 -3.68
CA LYS A 133 -26.50 27.27 -5.10
C LYS A 133 -27.37 26.03 -5.34
N LEU A 134 -27.48 25.13 -4.38
CA LEU A 134 -28.15 23.83 -4.52
C LEU A 134 -29.59 23.81 -3.98
N ARG A 135 -30.01 24.88 -3.29
CA ARG A 135 -31.34 25.02 -2.68
C ARG A 135 -32.15 26.09 -3.40
N GLU A 136 -33.46 25.85 -3.52
CA GLU A 136 -34.42 26.80 -4.10
C GLU A 136 -35.06 27.67 -3.02
N VAL A 137 -35.56 28.85 -3.41
CA VAL A 137 -36.24 29.81 -2.52
C VAL A 137 -37.41 29.15 -1.77
N ARG A 138 -38.27 28.39 -2.44
CA ARG A 138 -39.42 27.74 -1.77
C ARG A 138 -39.03 26.80 -0.63
N ALA A 139 -37.81 26.28 -0.62
CA ALA A 139 -37.37 25.29 0.36
C ALA A 139 -37.11 25.89 1.74
N VAL A 140 -37.07 27.23 1.85
CA VAL A 140 -36.86 27.96 3.11
C VAL A 140 -38.01 28.90 3.46
N VAL A 141 -38.95 29.15 2.55
CA VAL A 141 -40.16 29.94 2.82
C VAL A 141 -41.10 29.13 3.72
N ALA A 142 -41.00 29.35 5.03
CA ALA A 142 -41.73 28.56 6.01
C ALA A 142 -43.14 29.10 6.32
N ARG A 143 -43.43 30.36 5.99
CA ARG A 143 -44.66 31.06 6.41
C ARG A 143 -45.19 31.99 5.31
N PRO A 144 -46.52 32.17 5.20
CA PRO A 144 -47.11 33.18 4.33
C PRO A 144 -46.68 34.59 4.78
N PRO A 145 -46.64 35.58 3.88
CA PRO A 145 -46.23 36.93 4.23
C PRO A 145 -47.27 37.55 5.17
N LEU A 146 -46.80 38.31 6.16
CA LEU A 146 -47.68 39.19 6.92
C LEU A 146 -48.15 40.30 5.98
N LEU A 147 -49.47 40.49 5.87
CA LEU A 147 -50.09 41.48 4.99
C LEU A 147 -50.77 42.56 5.84
N ALA A 148 -50.43 43.82 5.58
CA ALA A 148 -51.06 44.99 6.16
C ALA A 148 -51.83 45.77 5.09
N ASN A 149 -53.01 46.26 5.45
CA ASN A 149 -53.76 47.20 4.64
C ASN A 149 -53.11 48.58 4.78
N GLY A 150 -52.90 49.27 3.66
CA GLY A 150 -52.27 50.59 3.60
C GLY A 150 -52.86 51.62 4.57
N THR A 151 -54.16 51.56 4.86
CA THR A 151 -54.85 52.50 5.75
C THR A 151 -54.63 52.25 7.24
N GLN A 152 -54.02 51.13 7.62
CA GLN A 152 -53.68 50.84 9.02
C GLN A 152 -52.64 51.83 9.53
N SER A 153 -52.72 52.11 10.83
CA SER A 153 -51.75 52.98 11.50
C SER A 153 -50.42 52.26 11.72
N LEU A 154 -49.32 53.03 11.80
CA LEU A 154 -48.00 52.50 12.15
C LEU A 154 -48.02 51.65 13.45
N ALA A 155 -48.79 52.06 14.46
CA ALA A 155 -48.85 51.35 15.74
C ALA A 155 -49.52 49.96 15.63
N GLU A 156 -50.60 49.85 14.84
CA GLU A 156 -51.25 48.57 14.57
C GLU A 156 -50.31 47.61 13.84
N VAL A 157 -49.56 48.12 12.85
CA VAL A 157 -48.64 47.31 12.06
C VAL A 157 -47.40 46.91 12.88
N ALA A 158 -46.83 47.81 13.67
CA ALA A 158 -45.73 47.48 14.59
C ALA A 158 -46.16 46.40 15.60
N SER A 159 -47.37 46.50 16.16
CA SER A 159 -47.91 45.48 17.06
C SER A 159 -48.13 44.14 16.36
N GLN A 160 -48.58 44.12 15.11
CA GLN A 160 -48.73 42.88 14.32
C GLN A 160 -47.36 42.24 14.04
N MET A 161 -46.37 43.03 13.61
CA MET A 161 -45.01 42.56 13.39
C MET A 161 -44.42 41.95 14.68
N HIS A 162 -44.58 42.62 15.82
CA HIS A 162 -44.12 42.12 17.12
C HIS A 162 -44.82 40.81 17.51
N HIS A 163 -46.15 40.75 17.41
CA HIS A 163 -46.93 39.56 17.78
C HIS A 163 -46.57 38.34 16.92
N HIS A 164 -46.43 38.53 15.61
CA HIS A 164 -46.09 37.46 14.67
C HIS A 164 -44.58 37.15 14.59
N HIS A 165 -43.74 37.89 15.34
CA HIS A 165 -42.28 37.80 15.28
C HIS A 165 -41.78 37.94 13.83
N ALA A 166 -42.32 38.92 13.11
CA ALA A 166 -42.06 39.16 11.71
C ALA A 166 -41.12 40.36 11.51
N ASP A 167 -40.03 40.13 10.79
CA ASP A 167 -38.99 41.12 10.51
C ASP A 167 -39.46 42.18 9.48
N ALA A 168 -40.48 41.82 8.70
CA ALA A 168 -41.07 42.66 7.67
C ALA A 168 -42.55 42.31 7.43
N VAL A 169 -43.26 43.27 6.84
CA VAL A 169 -44.67 43.17 6.46
C VAL A 169 -44.87 43.75 5.06
N VAL A 170 -45.66 43.06 4.24
CA VAL A 170 -46.06 43.55 2.92
C VAL A 170 -47.28 44.43 3.07
N VAL A 171 -47.23 45.64 2.52
CA VAL A 171 -48.28 46.65 2.63
C VAL A 171 -49.01 46.77 1.29
N THR A 172 -50.34 46.60 1.29
CA THR A 172 -51.18 46.86 0.13
C THR A 172 -51.51 48.35 0.04
N CYS A 173 -51.05 49.01 -1.02
CA CYS A 173 -51.26 50.43 -1.19
C CYS A 173 -52.53 50.72 -2.01
N GLY A 174 -53.10 51.92 -1.87
CA GLY A 174 -54.41 52.26 -2.44
C GLY A 174 -54.50 52.25 -3.97
N ASP A 175 -53.35 52.19 -4.65
CA ASP A 175 -53.17 52.05 -6.10
C ASP A 175 -53.07 50.58 -6.56
N GLY A 176 -53.09 49.62 -5.64
CA GLY A 176 -52.87 48.21 -5.91
C GLY A 176 -51.39 47.80 -5.96
N GLU A 177 -50.47 48.75 -5.76
CA GLU A 177 -49.05 48.44 -5.62
C GLU A 177 -48.75 47.84 -4.24
N LEU A 178 -47.73 46.98 -4.20
CA LEU A 178 -47.23 46.41 -2.96
C LEU A 178 -45.98 47.17 -2.50
N GLY A 179 -45.94 47.49 -1.22
CA GLY A 179 -44.76 48.03 -0.53
C GLY A 179 -44.31 47.10 0.60
N ILE A 180 -43.21 47.46 1.25
CA ILE A 180 -42.68 46.75 2.42
C ILE A 180 -42.38 47.71 3.56
N LEU A 181 -42.66 47.26 4.78
CA LEU A 181 -42.15 47.86 6.02
C LEU A 181 -41.32 46.81 6.76
N THR A 182 -40.22 47.26 7.35
CA THR A 182 -39.23 46.43 8.03
C THR A 182 -38.93 46.99 9.42
N GLU A 183 -38.30 46.20 10.28
CA GLU A 183 -37.82 46.67 11.59
C GLU A 183 -36.89 47.89 11.50
N ARG A 184 -36.06 47.97 10.45
CA ARG A 184 -35.21 49.14 10.19
C ARG A 184 -36.03 50.43 10.03
N ASP A 185 -37.23 50.32 9.48
CA ASP A 185 -38.12 51.47 9.30
C ASP A 185 -38.66 51.96 10.64
N MET A 186 -38.93 51.04 11.58
CA MET A 186 -39.38 51.37 12.94
C MET A 186 -38.39 52.29 13.66
N VAL A 187 -37.10 51.97 13.57
CA VAL A 187 -36.02 52.82 14.14
C VAL A 187 -36.02 54.21 13.51
N ARG A 188 -36.21 54.32 12.19
CA ARG A 188 -36.31 55.61 11.49
C ARG A 188 -37.54 56.42 11.94
N PHE A 189 -38.65 55.75 12.19
CA PHE A 189 -39.89 56.39 12.65
C PHE A 189 -39.78 56.89 14.09
N ILE A 190 -39.14 56.12 14.98
CA ILE A 190 -38.83 56.53 16.35
C ILE A 190 -37.95 57.80 16.34
N ALA A 191 -36.86 57.79 15.55
CA ALA A 191 -35.97 58.95 15.46
C ALA A 191 -36.69 60.23 14.98
N ARG A 192 -37.70 60.08 14.12
CA ARG A 192 -38.49 61.19 13.58
C ARG A 192 -39.74 61.52 14.40
N HIS A 193 -39.98 60.84 15.52
CA HIS A 193 -41.21 60.95 16.31
C HIS A 193 -42.48 60.77 15.47
N THR A 194 -42.42 59.88 14.47
CA THR A 194 -43.55 59.60 13.59
C THR A 194 -44.60 58.81 14.35
N SER A 195 -45.84 59.28 14.32
CA SER A 195 -46.93 58.68 15.09
C SER A 195 -48.22 58.69 14.29
N ASN A 196 -48.95 57.58 14.35
CA ASN A 196 -50.32 57.49 13.82
C ASN A 196 -50.47 57.82 12.31
N THR A 197 -49.39 57.70 11.54
CA THR A 197 -49.40 57.85 10.08
C THR A 197 -49.87 56.54 9.41
N PRO A 198 -50.69 56.61 8.34
CA PRO A 198 -51.05 55.43 7.55
C PRO A 198 -49.81 54.77 6.94
N VAL A 199 -49.73 53.45 7.00
CA VAL A 199 -48.55 52.71 6.54
C VAL A 199 -48.31 52.81 5.02
N HIS A 200 -49.32 53.12 4.21
CA HIS A 200 -49.14 53.32 2.78
C HIS A 200 -48.25 54.53 2.42
N GLU A 201 -48.13 55.52 3.31
CA GLU A 201 -47.25 56.70 3.14
C GLU A 201 -45.81 56.41 3.57
N LEU A 202 -45.62 55.35 4.36
CA LEU A 202 -44.35 54.99 4.99
C LEU A 202 -43.66 53.80 4.30
N ALA A 203 -44.43 52.92 3.66
CA ALA A 203 -43.92 51.71 3.03
C ALA A 203 -42.93 52.03 1.90
N THR A 204 -41.82 51.29 1.87
CA THR A 204 -40.82 51.39 0.79
C THR A 204 -41.37 50.73 -0.47
N ARG A 205 -41.23 51.38 -1.62
CA ARG A 205 -41.68 50.90 -2.94
C ARG A 205 -40.58 51.09 -4.00
N PRO A 206 -40.54 50.24 -5.05
CA PRO A 206 -41.37 49.06 -5.28
C PRO A 206 -40.96 47.89 -4.37
N LEU A 207 -41.88 46.95 -4.13
CA LEU A 207 -41.56 45.67 -3.49
C LEU A 207 -40.71 44.82 -4.44
N LEU A 208 -39.45 44.55 -4.05
CA LEU A 208 -38.55 43.69 -4.81
C LEU A 208 -38.90 42.22 -4.60
N THR A 209 -38.87 41.44 -5.68
CA THR A 209 -39.33 40.05 -5.70
C THR A 209 -38.26 39.08 -6.21
N VAL A 210 -38.44 37.80 -5.87
CA VAL A 210 -37.67 36.66 -6.39
C VAL A 210 -38.62 35.49 -6.67
N ASN A 211 -38.31 34.66 -7.68
CA ASN A 211 -39.16 33.51 -7.98
C ASN A 211 -38.94 32.39 -6.94
N GLU A 212 -40.01 31.69 -6.58
CA GLU A 212 -39.94 30.57 -5.63
C GLU A 212 -39.08 29.38 -6.14
N GLU A 213 -38.89 29.28 -7.45
CA GLU A 213 -38.07 28.29 -8.15
C GLU A 213 -36.58 28.70 -8.25
N ASP A 214 -36.25 29.96 -8.00
CA ASP A 214 -34.87 30.43 -8.15
C ASP A 214 -33.96 29.81 -7.09
N PRO A 215 -32.68 29.58 -7.42
CA PRO A 215 -31.68 29.23 -6.42
C PRO A 215 -31.54 30.31 -5.33
N LEU A 216 -31.33 29.91 -4.07
CA LEU A 216 -31.14 30.84 -2.95
C LEU A 216 -29.96 31.79 -3.15
N ILE A 217 -28.94 31.37 -3.89
CA ILE A 217 -27.81 32.23 -4.25
C ILE A 217 -28.27 33.47 -5.02
N HIS A 218 -29.28 33.33 -5.88
CA HIS A 218 -29.83 34.44 -6.64
C HIS A 218 -30.57 35.43 -5.72
N ALA A 219 -31.39 34.92 -4.81
CA ALA A 219 -32.06 35.74 -3.80
C ALA A 219 -31.04 36.50 -2.93
N ARG A 220 -29.95 35.85 -2.52
CA ARG A 220 -28.88 36.51 -1.76
C ARG A 220 -28.24 37.64 -2.55
N ASP A 221 -27.88 37.38 -3.81
CA ASP A 221 -27.22 38.37 -4.66
C ASP A 221 -28.14 39.59 -4.87
N LEU A 222 -29.45 39.36 -5.08
CA LEU A 222 -30.45 40.43 -5.15
C LEU A 222 -30.52 41.26 -3.85
N LEU A 223 -30.49 40.62 -2.68
CA LEU A 223 -30.46 41.33 -1.39
C LEU A 223 -29.23 42.23 -1.27
N ILE A 224 -28.06 41.71 -1.65
CA ILE A 224 -26.77 42.42 -1.61
C ILE A 224 -26.78 43.62 -2.57
N ASP A 225 -27.12 43.37 -3.84
CA ASP A 225 -27.04 44.36 -4.91
C ASP A 225 -27.98 45.54 -4.66
N HIS A 226 -29.17 45.28 -4.12
CA HIS A 226 -30.16 46.30 -3.81
C HIS A 226 -30.03 46.86 -2.38
N ARG A 227 -29.09 46.35 -1.56
CA ARG A 227 -28.87 46.74 -0.16
C ARG A 227 -30.13 46.67 0.70
N ILE A 228 -30.92 45.62 0.50
CA ILE A 228 -32.15 45.32 1.25
C ILE A 228 -31.96 44.05 2.07
N ARG A 229 -32.88 43.77 2.98
CA ARG A 229 -32.81 42.58 3.85
C ARG A 229 -33.92 41.56 3.61
N HIS A 230 -34.92 41.90 2.80
CA HIS A 230 -36.07 41.06 2.51
C HIS A 230 -36.47 41.15 1.05
N LEU A 231 -36.83 40.02 0.46
CA LEU A 231 -37.46 39.90 -0.86
C LEU A 231 -38.83 39.26 -0.71
N ALA A 232 -39.79 39.71 -1.51
CA ALA A 232 -41.04 38.99 -1.67
C ALA A 232 -40.86 37.80 -2.61
N VAL A 233 -41.38 36.65 -2.20
CA VAL A 233 -41.34 35.44 -3.01
C VAL A 233 -42.61 35.38 -3.83
N VAL A 234 -42.46 35.21 -5.13
CA VAL A 234 -43.59 35.11 -6.07
C VAL A 234 -43.63 33.74 -6.74
N ASN A 235 -44.85 33.25 -6.95
CA ASN A 235 -45.09 32.07 -7.77
C ASN A 235 -45.07 32.42 -9.27
N LEU A 236 -45.24 31.41 -10.12
CA LEU A 236 -45.29 31.57 -11.58
C LEU A 236 -46.44 32.47 -12.08
N SER A 237 -47.50 32.66 -11.29
CA SER A 237 -48.60 33.59 -11.59
C SER A 237 -48.34 35.03 -11.12
N GLY A 238 -47.22 35.31 -10.46
CA GLY A 238 -46.86 36.63 -9.97
C GLY A 238 -47.52 37.01 -8.63
N GLU A 239 -48.15 36.05 -7.95
CA GLU A 239 -48.73 36.27 -6.62
C GLU A 239 -47.64 36.13 -5.55
N VAL A 240 -47.67 37.00 -4.55
CA VAL A 240 -46.72 36.94 -3.43
C VAL A 240 -47.11 35.79 -2.50
N THR A 241 -46.31 34.73 -2.50
CA THR A 241 -46.50 33.53 -1.69
C THR A 241 -45.73 33.58 -0.37
N GLY A 242 -44.72 34.45 -0.26
CA GLY A 242 -43.85 34.52 0.92
C GLY A 242 -43.00 35.79 1.00
N LEU A 243 -42.26 35.89 2.10
CA LEU A 243 -41.13 36.79 2.26
C LEU A 243 -39.91 35.93 2.63
N ILE A 244 -38.73 36.31 2.13
CA ILE A 244 -37.45 35.69 2.48
C ILE A 244 -36.46 36.77 2.91
N GLY A 245 -35.81 36.56 4.05
CA GLY A 245 -34.71 37.38 4.54
C GLY A 245 -33.42 36.58 4.77
N TYR A 246 -32.38 37.26 5.28
CA TYR A 246 -31.10 36.62 5.58
C TYR A 246 -31.22 35.49 6.63
N GLN A 247 -32.15 35.60 7.58
CA GLN A 247 -32.39 34.56 8.59
C GLN A 247 -32.89 33.25 7.96
N ASP A 248 -33.78 33.34 6.97
CA ASP A 248 -34.34 32.18 6.29
C ASP A 248 -33.29 31.48 5.42
N MET A 249 -32.34 32.23 4.85
CA MET A 249 -31.22 31.68 4.07
C MET A 249 -30.25 30.84 4.91
N LEU A 250 -30.19 31.07 6.22
CA LEU A 250 -29.38 30.28 7.15
C LEU A 250 -30.09 29.00 7.61
N ALA A 251 -31.40 28.88 7.36
CA ALA A 251 -32.20 27.74 7.79
C ALA A 251 -31.87 26.48 6.98
N GLY A 252 -31.08 25.57 7.57
CA GLY A 252 -30.72 24.28 6.97
C GLY A 252 -29.23 24.11 6.63
N ALA A 253 -28.40 25.13 6.82
CA ALA A 253 -26.95 25.06 6.64
C ALA A 253 -26.26 24.04 7.57
N GLU A 254 -26.82 23.80 8.76
CA GLU A 254 -26.33 22.80 9.74
C GLU A 254 -26.38 21.36 9.20
N GLN A 255 -27.39 21.06 8.39
CA GLN A 255 -27.62 19.71 7.89
C GLN A 255 -26.53 19.28 6.91
N MET A 256 -26.04 20.22 6.09
CA MET A 256 -24.88 20.01 5.22
C MET A 256 -23.60 19.76 6.01
N TYR A 257 -23.34 20.54 7.07
CA TYR A 257 -22.13 20.37 7.89
C TYR A 257 -22.11 19.00 8.59
N LEU A 258 -23.26 18.54 9.07
CA LEU A 258 -23.40 17.22 9.69
C LEU A 258 -23.22 16.09 8.67
N ASP A 259 -23.71 16.25 7.45
CA ASP A 259 -23.58 15.25 6.38
C ASP A 259 -22.12 15.18 5.88
N ASP A 260 -21.45 16.31 5.67
CA ASP A 260 -20.03 16.38 5.30
C ASP A 260 -19.13 15.72 6.36
N LEU A 261 -19.42 15.97 7.66
CA LEU A 261 -18.68 15.38 8.76
C LEU A 261 -18.88 13.86 8.82
N ARG A 262 -20.11 13.38 8.59
CA ARG A 262 -20.40 11.94 8.53
C ARG A 262 -19.64 11.27 7.40
N GLU A 263 -19.66 11.85 6.19
CA GLU A 263 -18.96 11.28 5.05
C GLU A 263 -17.44 11.21 5.31
N ALA A 264 -16.85 12.26 5.86
CA ALA A 264 -15.43 12.28 6.20
C ALA A 264 -15.05 11.21 7.25
N LEU A 265 -15.90 10.99 8.25
CA LEU A 265 -15.70 9.95 9.26
C LEU A 265 -15.79 8.54 8.65
N GLU A 266 -16.79 8.31 7.79
CA GLU A 266 -16.94 7.03 7.09
C GLU A 266 -15.75 6.71 6.18
N GLN A 267 -15.26 7.69 5.42
CA GLN A 267 -14.07 7.52 4.57
C GLN A 267 -12.83 7.18 5.40
N ARG A 268 -12.62 7.85 6.55
CA ARG A 268 -11.52 7.55 7.45
C ARG A 268 -11.61 6.13 8.00
N ASP A 269 -12.80 5.72 8.44
CA ASP A 269 -13.01 4.40 9.03
C ASP A 269 -12.82 3.29 7.99
N GLN A 270 -13.24 3.51 6.73
CA GLN A 270 -12.94 2.61 5.62
C GLN A 270 -11.44 2.50 5.32
N ALA A 271 -10.72 3.63 5.32
CA ALA A 271 -9.27 3.64 5.11
C ALA A 271 -8.53 2.87 6.22
N LEU A 272 -8.92 3.09 7.48
CA LEU A 272 -8.36 2.37 8.63
C LEU A 272 -8.66 0.87 8.56
N ALA A 273 -9.88 0.48 8.21
CA ALA A 273 -10.26 -0.92 8.05
C ALA A 273 -9.44 -1.60 6.94
N LYS A 274 -9.23 -0.91 5.82
CA LYS A 274 -8.39 -1.40 4.72
C LYS A 274 -6.94 -1.58 5.16
N SER A 275 -6.35 -0.59 5.83
CA SER A 275 -4.98 -0.68 6.34
C SER A 275 -4.79 -1.85 7.32
N ARG A 276 -5.74 -2.04 8.25
CA ARG A 276 -5.73 -3.17 9.19
C ARG A 276 -5.78 -4.52 8.47
N ARG A 277 -6.64 -4.66 7.46
CA ARG A 277 -6.72 -5.90 6.66
C ARG A 277 -5.43 -6.18 5.92
N THR A 278 -4.80 -5.16 5.33
CA THR A 278 -3.51 -5.31 4.63
C THR A 278 -2.40 -5.76 5.57
N LEU A 279 -2.31 -5.18 6.78
CA LEU A 279 -1.33 -5.59 7.78
C LEU A 279 -1.54 -7.05 8.22
N GLN A 280 -2.78 -7.43 8.54
CA GLN A 280 -3.13 -8.81 8.92
C GLN A 280 -2.83 -9.81 7.79
N LEU A 281 -3.05 -9.43 6.53
CA LEU A 281 -2.71 -10.29 5.39
C LEU A 281 -1.19 -10.48 5.28
N ALA A 282 -0.41 -9.40 5.40
CA ALA A 282 1.04 -9.47 5.35
C ALA A 282 1.62 -10.35 6.47
N GLU A 283 1.12 -10.18 7.70
CA GLU A 283 1.48 -11.01 8.86
C GLU A 283 1.19 -12.50 8.60
N ARG A 284 -0.03 -12.83 8.13
CA ARG A 284 -0.38 -14.21 7.78
C ARG A 284 0.51 -14.80 6.69
N VAL A 285 0.87 -14.01 5.68
CA VAL A 285 1.78 -14.46 4.62
C VAL A 285 3.16 -14.80 5.21
N ILE A 286 3.70 -13.95 6.08
CA ILE A 286 4.98 -14.18 6.77
C ILE A 286 4.92 -15.42 7.66
N GLU A 287 3.84 -15.59 8.44
CA GLU A 287 3.64 -16.73 9.34
C GLU A 287 3.48 -18.06 8.59
N SER A 288 2.82 -18.01 7.42
CA SER A 288 2.57 -19.19 6.57
C SER A 288 3.72 -19.55 5.62
N SER A 289 4.77 -18.73 5.55
CA SER A 289 5.93 -18.98 4.69
C SER A 289 6.66 -20.25 5.11
N PHE A 290 7.11 -21.04 4.13
CA PHE A 290 8.00 -22.19 4.36
C PHE A 290 9.47 -21.78 4.47
N GLU A 291 9.80 -20.56 4.07
CA GLU A 291 11.15 -20.00 4.19
C GLU A 291 11.35 -19.38 5.57
N GLY A 292 12.55 -19.57 6.13
CA GLY A 292 12.95 -18.93 7.36
C GLY A 292 13.11 -17.44 7.13
N ILE A 293 12.37 -16.63 7.88
CA ILE A 293 12.44 -15.16 7.84
C ILE A 293 13.02 -14.70 9.17
N MET A 294 14.03 -13.84 9.10
CA MET A 294 14.68 -13.21 10.24
C MET A 294 14.90 -11.72 9.93
N VAL A 295 14.57 -10.84 10.87
CA VAL A 295 14.85 -9.40 10.75
C VAL A 295 15.76 -8.99 11.90
N THR A 296 16.78 -8.20 11.58
CA THR A 296 17.71 -7.63 12.57
C THR A 296 17.68 -6.12 12.55
N ASP A 297 18.07 -5.51 13.66
CA ASP A 297 18.40 -4.09 13.71
C ASP A 297 19.69 -3.79 12.90
N LYS A 298 20.08 -2.51 12.88
CA LYS A 298 21.32 -2.02 12.25
C LYS A 298 22.61 -2.62 12.84
N ASP A 299 22.57 -3.08 14.08
CA ASP A 299 23.68 -3.69 14.82
C ASP A 299 23.65 -5.23 14.75
N VAL A 300 22.81 -5.77 13.84
CA VAL A 300 22.66 -7.20 13.53
C VAL A 300 22.10 -8.02 14.70
N ARG A 301 21.31 -7.40 15.59
CA ARG A 301 20.55 -8.08 16.63
C ARG A 301 19.19 -8.47 16.11
N ILE A 302 18.82 -9.73 16.30
CA ILE A 302 17.56 -10.29 15.80
C ILE A 302 16.39 -9.65 16.56
N GLU A 303 15.48 -9.02 15.84
CA GLU A 303 14.25 -8.41 16.39
C GLU A 303 13.01 -9.24 16.08
N PHE A 304 13.05 -10.04 15.01
CA PHE A 304 11.93 -10.86 14.59
C PHE A 304 12.40 -12.13 13.88
N VAL A 305 11.69 -13.24 14.12
CA VAL A 305 11.80 -14.49 13.38
C VAL A 305 10.41 -15.07 13.15
N ASN A 306 10.17 -15.67 11.98
CA ASN A 306 8.88 -16.33 11.70
C ASN A 306 8.85 -17.80 12.20
N PRO A 307 7.68 -18.48 12.17
CA PRO A 307 7.59 -19.87 12.58
C PRO A 307 8.48 -20.83 11.78
N ALA A 308 8.69 -20.60 10.48
CA ALA A 308 9.56 -21.44 9.67
C ALA A 308 11.03 -21.35 10.08
N PHE A 309 11.52 -20.19 10.53
CA PHE A 309 12.85 -20.07 11.15
C PHE A 309 13.01 -21.07 12.30
N THR A 310 12.00 -21.17 13.16
CA THR A 310 12.03 -22.08 14.31
C THR A 310 12.04 -23.54 13.86
N GLN A 311 11.23 -23.89 12.86
CA GLN A 311 11.19 -25.24 12.30
C GLN A 311 12.51 -25.63 11.60
N LEU A 312 13.14 -24.70 10.90
CA LEU A 312 14.39 -24.92 10.16
C LEU A 312 15.63 -24.91 11.06
N THR A 313 15.66 -24.12 12.13
CA THR A 313 16.88 -23.99 12.96
C THR A 313 16.78 -24.76 14.27
N GLY A 314 15.56 -25.00 14.76
CA GLY A 314 15.28 -25.58 16.07
C GLY A 314 15.35 -24.59 17.24
N TYR A 315 15.63 -23.31 16.99
CA TYR A 315 15.65 -22.26 18.01
C TYR A 315 14.31 -21.55 18.10
N SER A 316 13.79 -21.34 19.31
CA SER A 316 12.58 -20.55 19.50
C SER A 316 12.88 -19.04 19.45
N PRO A 317 11.87 -18.18 19.20
CA PRO A 317 12.05 -16.73 19.22
C PRO A 317 12.70 -16.23 20.52
N ASP A 318 12.23 -16.71 21.67
CA ASP A 318 12.76 -16.31 23.00
C ASP A 318 14.26 -16.60 23.18
N GLU A 319 14.81 -17.55 22.43
CA GLU A 319 16.23 -17.92 22.51
C GLU A 319 17.14 -17.06 21.64
N VAL A 320 16.59 -16.44 20.59
CA VAL A 320 17.37 -15.75 19.54
C VAL A 320 17.13 -14.25 19.47
N ILE A 321 15.97 -13.77 19.92
CA ILE A 321 15.65 -12.34 19.93
C ILE A 321 16.67 -11.59 20.82
N GLY A 322 17.22 -10.50 20.29
CA GLY A 322 18.27 -9.68 20.89
C GLY A 322 19.70 -10.22 20.70
N ARG A 323 19.87 -11.42 20.15
CA ARG A 323 21.18 -12.03 19.84
C ARG A 323 21.56 -11.81 18.38
N THR A 324 22.81 -12.10 18.05
CA THR A 324 23.31 -12.09 16.66
C THR A 324 23.05 -13.44 15.97
N PRO A 325 22.95 -13.48 14.63
CA PRO A 325 22.81 -14.73 13.86
C PRO A 325 23.98 -15.71 14.00
N GLU A 326 25.07 -15.34 14.69
CA GLU A 326 26.24 -16.19 14.93
C GLU A 326 25.89 -17.51 15.64
N VAL A 327 24.75 -17.57 16.35
CA VAL A 327 24.23 -18.80 16.94
C VAL A 327 24.02 -19.93 15.92
N LEU A 328 23.81 -19.59 14.64
CA LEU A 328 23.64 -20.55 13.54
C LEU A 328 24.95 -20.94 12.86
N SER A 329 26.09 -20.30 13.21
CA SER A 329 27.35 -20.46 12.49
C SER A 329 27.89 -21.90 12.59
N SER A 330 28.24 -22.48 11.43
CA SER A 330 28.87 -23.81 11.38
C SER A 330 30.37 -23.80 11.62
N GLY A 331 31.03 -22.65 11.42
CA GLY A 331 32.49 -22.51 11.40
C GLY A 331 33.18 -23.02 10.12
N ARG A 332 32.44 -23.37 9.06
CA ARG A 332 33.02 -23.86 7.78
C ARG A 332 33.52 -22.76 6.84
N HIS A 333 32.98 -21.55 6.95
CA HIS A 333 33.33 -20.43 6.07
C HIS A 333 34.42 -19.56 6.70
N ASP A 334 35.31 -19.05 5.86
CA ASP A 334 36.42 -18.20 6.30
C ASP A 334 35.99 -16.74 6.54
N ALA A 335 36.86 -15.95 7.17
CA ALA A 335 36.57 -14.55 7.46
C ALA A 335 36.41 -13.70 6.17
N GLU A 336 37.11 -14.07 5.09
CA GLU A 336 37.03 -13.38 3.80
C GLU A 336 35.67 -13.59 3.11
N PHE A 337 35.00 -14.72 3.33
CA PHE A 337 33.62 -14.94 2.90
C PHE A 337 32.66 -13.91 3.51
N TYR A 338 32.67 -13.78 4.84
CA TYR A 338 31.78 -12.85 5.54
C TYR A 338 32.10 -11.38 5.20
N LYS A 339 33.37 -11.05 4.99
CA LYS A 339 33.78 -9.71 4.54
C LYS A 339 33.19 -9.35 3.18
N ARG A 340 33.21 -10.28 2.21
CA ARG A 340 32.58 -10.08 0.89
C ARG A 340 31.06 -9.95 0.97
N MET A 341 30.43 -10.74 1.85
CA MET A 341 28.99 -10.62 2.11
C MET A 341 28.62 -9.22 2.60
N TRP A 342 29.30 -8.74 3.65
CA TRP A 342 29.08 -7.40 4.21
C TRP A 342 29.36 -6.30 3.20
N GLN A 343 30.43 -6.42 2.42
CA GLN A 343 30.72 -5.47 1.37
C GLN A 343 29.55 -5.37 0.37
N SER A 344 29.00 -6.50 -0.10
CA SER A 344 27.85 -6.50 -1.00
C SER A 344 26.62 -5.82 -0.39
N LEU A 345 26.33 -6.07 0.89
CA LEU A 345 25.21 -5.44 1.59
C LEU A 345 25.37 -3.92 1.66
N THR A 346 26.58 -3.44 1.96
CA THR A 346 26.86 -2.00 2.05
C THR A 346 26.87 -1.30 0.70
N THR A 347 27.31 -1.95 -0.38
CA THR A 347 27.41 -1.30 -1.71
C THR A 347 26.15 -1.46 -2.56
N HIS A 348 25.46 -2.60 -2.47
CA HIS A 348 24.33 -2.94 -3.35
C HIS A 348 22.99 -3.03 -2.61
N GLY A 349 22.99 -3.01 -1.27
CA GLY A 349 21.79 -3.14 -0.46
C GLY A 349 21.24 -4.57 -0.37
N TYR A 350 21.87 -5.57 -1.00
CA TYR A 350 21.49 -6.96 -0.87
C TYR A 350 22.69 -7.92 -1.05
N TRP A 351 22.51 -9.15 -0.57
CA TRP A 351 23.42 -10.27 -0.79
C TRP A 351 22.63 -11.56 -0.93
N ARG A 352 23.11 -12.49 -1.76
CA ARG A 352 22.54 -13.83 -1.92
C ARG A 352 23.64 -14.85 -2.08
N GLY A 353 23.55 -15.97 -1.36
CA GLY A 353 24.54 -17.05 -1.47
C GLY A 353 24.20 -18.27 -0.62
N GLU A 354 24.98 -19.32 -0.81
CA GLU A 354 24.86 -20.57 -0.07
C GLU A 354 25.75 -20.55 1.18
N ILE A 355 25.17 -20.86 2.35
CA ILE A 355 25.86 -20.88 3.64
C ILE A 355 25.66 -22.23 4.32
N TRP A 356 26.73 -22.76 4.93
CA TRP A 356 26.62 -23.91 5.81
C TRP A 356 26.34 -23.39 7.21
N ASN A 357 25.20 -23.76 7.77
CA ASN A 357 24.82 -23.42 9.13
C ASN A 357 24.62 -24.69 9.97
N ARG A 358 24.44 -24.47 11.27
CA ARG A 358 24.27 -25.50 12.28
C ARG A 358 22.93 -25.31 12.99
N ARG A 359 22.13 -26.37 13.00
CA ARG A 359 20.87 -26.42 13.76
C ARG A 359 21.17 -26.52 15.26
N LYS A 360 20.18 -26.23 16.11
CA LYS A 360 20.28 -26.43 17.56
C LYS A 360 20.69 -27.86 17.97
N THR A 361 20.31 -28.85 17.16
CA THR A 361 20.68 -30.26 17.33
C THR A 361 22.16 -30.56 17.07
N GLY A 362 22.89 -29.62 16.47
CA GLY A 362 24.29 -29.78 16.05
C GLY A 362 24.44 -30.23 14.59
N GLU A 363 23.35 -30.61 13.92
CA GLU A 363 23.33 -31.01 12.51
C GLU A 363 23.73 -29.85 11.59
N LEU A 364 24.58 -30.14 10.61
CA LEU A 364 24.99 -29.19 9.57
C LEU A 364 24.03 -29.25 8.39
N TYR A 365 23.57 -28.08 7.94
CA TYR A 365 22.70 -27.94 6.78
C TYR A 365 23.20 -26.82 5.86
N LEU A 366 22.91 -26.95 4.58
CA LEU A 366 23.19 -25.94 3.57
C LEU A 366 21.94 -25.12 3.35
N GLU A 367 22.02 -23.82 3.60
CA GLU A 367 20.95 -22.88 3.31
C GLU A 367 21.31 -22.00 2.12
N LEU A 368 20.29 -21.64 1.35
CA LEU A 368 20.36 -20.53 0.41
C LEU A 368 19.80 -19.30 1.11
N LEU A 369 20.67 -18.34 1.46
CA LEU A 369 20.32 -17.14 2.21
C LEU A 369 20.32 -15.91 1.27
N THR A 370 19.26 -15.11 1.39
CA THR A 370 19.16 -13.78 0.80
C THR A 370 19.04 -12.77 1.95
N ILE A 371 19.91 -11.76 1.95
CA ILE A 371 19.89 -10.66 2.93
C ILE A 371 19.63 -9.37 2.19
N THR A 372 18.67 -8.58 2.65
CA THR A 372 18.32 -7.27 2.10
C THR A 372 18.42 -6.21 3.19
N ALA A 373 19.09 -5.10 2.87
CA ALA A 373 19.15 -3.92 3.74
C ALA A 373 17.87 -3.09 3.57
N ILE A 374 17.22 -2.75 4.68
CA ILE A 374 16.04 -1.87 4.72
C ILE A 374 16.51 -0.48 5.14
N THR A 375 16.21 0.52 4.33
CA THR A 375 16.63 1.92 4.57
C THR A 375 15.45 2.81 4.96
N ASP A 376 15.73 3.87 5.71
CA ASP A 376 14.79 4.95 5.94
C ASP A 376 14.67 5.90 4.73
N ASP A 377 13.82 6.93 4.85
CA ASP A 377 13.61 7.97 3.84
C ASP A 377 14.87 8.82 3.54
N HIS A 378 15.90 8.72 4.39
CA HIS A 378 17.19 9.39 4.24
C HIS A 378 18.26 8.47 3.63
N GLY A 379 17.91 7.23 3.29
CA GLY A 379 18.82 6.23 2.72
C GLY A 379 19.75 5.57 3.73
N GLN A 380 19.53 5.78 5.04
CA GLN A 380 20.30 5.13 6.09
C GLN A 380 19.72 3.74 6.36
N THR A 381 20.57 2.70 6.37
CA THR A 381 20.13 1.35 6.75
C THR A 381 19.67 1.31 8.20
N THR A 382 18.44 0.84 8.41
CA THR A 382 17.82 0.70 9.73
C THR A 382 17.74 -0.76 10.17
N HIS A 383 17.51 -1.68 9.23
CA HIS A 383 17.32 -3.10 9.50
C HIS A 383 17.92 -3.95 8.38
N TYR A 384 18.13 -5.24 8.67
CA TYR A 384 18.41 -6.25 7.66
C TYR A 384 17.36 -7.36 7.71
N ALA A 385 16.83 -7.76 6.55
CA ALA A 385 15.91 -8.90 6.42
C ALA A 385 16.64 -10.06 5.75
N GLY A 386 16.74 -11.19 6.46
CA GLY A 386 17.26 -12.46 5.97
C GLY A 386 16.12 -13.43 5.64
N LEU A 387 16.13 -13.97 4.43
CA LEU A 387 15.25 -15.05 3.98
C LEU A 387 16.10 -16.25 3.59
N PHE A 388 15.83 -17.41 4.16
CA PHE A 388 16.60 -18.62 3.86
C PHE A 388 15.75 -19.89 3.74
N THR A 389 16.26 -20.79 2.91
CA THR A 389 15.66 -22.10 2.66
C THR A 389 16.73 -23.17 2.75
N ASP A 390 16.41 -24.31 3.38
CA ASP A 390 17.30 -25.47 3.41
C ASP A 390 17.30 -26.15 2.03
N ILE A 391 18.47 -26.17 1.39
CA ILE A 391 18.70 -26.79 0.07
C ILE A 391 19.55 -28.07 0.18
N THR A 392 19.80 -28.57 1.38
CA THR A 392 20.63 -29.76 1.63
C THR A 392 20.11 -30.97 0.88
N GLN A 393 18.80 -31.23 0.95
CA GLN A 393 18.21 -32.38 0.26
C GLN A 393 18.21 -32.17 -1.26
N ASN A 394 17.99 -30.94 -1.73
CA ASN A 394 18.03 -30.62 -3.16
C ASN A 394 19.42 -30.90 -3.74
N ARG A 395 20.49 -30.43 -3.08
CA ARG A 395 21.87 -30.72 -3.48
C ARG A 395 22.19 -32.21 -3.44
N LYS A 396 21.76 -32.93 -2.41
CA LYS A 396 21.93 -34.40 -2.33
C LYS A 396 21.21 -35.11 -3.49
N ASN A 397 19.99 -34.70 -3.79
CA ASN A 397 19.20 -35.27 -4.89
C ASN A 397 19.84 -34.95 -6.24
N GLU A 398 20.32 -33.72 -6.46
CA GLU A 398 21.02 -33.33 -7.68
C GLU A 398 22.28 -34.18 -7.90
N GLU A 399 23.10 -34.35 -6.86
CA GLU A 399 24.29 -35.19 -6.95
C GLU A 399 23.92 -36.66 -7.18
N GLN A 400 22.88 -37.16 -6.51
CA GLN A 400 22.40 -38.53 -6.72
C GLN A 400 21.87 -38.73 -8.15
N ILE A 401 21.11 -37.78 -8.70
CA ILE A 401 20.65 -37.80 -10.09
C ILE A 401 21.86 -37.77 -11.04
N ARG A 402 22.87 -36.95 -10.76
CA ARG A 402 24.09 -36.90 -11.56
C ARG A 402 24.84 -38.23 -11.53
N GLN A 403 24.96 -38.86 -10.36
CA GLN A 403 25.53 -40.19 -10.21
C GLN A 403 24.77 -41.22 -11.04
N LEU A 404 23.43 -41.26 -10.91
CA LEU A 404 22.58 -42.18 -11.68
C LEU A 404 22.58 -41.93 -13.19
N ALA A 405 22.74 -40.67 -13.62
CA ALA A 405 22.71 -40.31 -15.03
C ALA A 405 24.01 -40.64 -15.77
N TYR A 406 25.16 -40.60 -15.07
CA TYR A 406 26.48 -40.66 -15.70
C TYR A 406 27.38 -41.82 -15.22
N TYR A 407 27.04 -42.52 -14.15
CA TYR A 407 27.84 -43.61 -13.60
C TYR A 407 27.00 -44.89 -13.49
N ASP A 408 27.68 -46.04 -13.57
CA ASP A 408 27.08 -47.36 -13.35
C ASP A 408 26.78 -47.56 -11.86
N ALA A 409 25.55 -47.96 -11.54
CA ALA A 409 25.06 -48.01 -10.16
C ALA A 409 25.77 -49.07 -9.30
N LEU A 410 26.30 -50.13 -9.91
CA LEU A 410 27.04 -51.17 -9.20
C LEU A 410 28.51 -50.80 -9.04
N THR A 411 29.18 -50.49 -10.15
CA THR A 411 30.64 -50.39 -10.20
C THR A 411 31.19 -48.97 -9.97
N GLY A 412 30.34 -47.95 -10.07
CA GLY A 412 30.70 -46.54 -9.85
C GLY A 412 31.58 -45.92 -10.95
N VAL A 413 31.88 -46.66 -12.02
CA VAL A 413 32.58 -46.13 -13.21
C VAL A 413 31.60 -45.45 -14.16
N PRO A 414 32.07 -44.59 -15.08
CA PRO A 414 31.27 -44.03 -16.16
C PRO A 414 30.33 -45.05 -16.82
N ASN A 415 29.08 -44.68 -17.03
CA ASN A 415 28.14 -45.44 -17.84
C ASN A 415 28.30 -45.08 -19.33
N ARG A 416 27.49 -45.71 -20.20
CA ARG A 416 27.48 -45.44 -21.65
C ARG A 416 27.45 -43.94 -21.99
N ARG A 417 26.57 -43.19 -21.33
CA ARG A 417 26.36 -41.76 -21.64
C ARG A 417 27.60 -40.92 -21.34
N LEU A 418 28.25 -41.13 -20.19
CA LEU A 418 29.47 -40.40 -19.83
C LEU A 418 30.67 -40.83 -20.69
N LEU A 419 30.75 -42.11 -21.07
CA LEU A 419 31.76 -42.61 -21.99
C LEU A 419 31.65 -41.95 -23.37
N GLU A 420 30.46 -41.91 -23.96
CA GLU A 420 30.23 -41.29 -25.27
C GLU A 420 30.66 -39.81 -25.27
N ASP A 421 30.28 -39.05 -24.24
CA ASP A 421 30.70 -37.65 -24.08
C ASP A 421 32.23 -37.49 -23.98
N ARG A 422 32.90 -38.34 -23.19
CA ARG A 422 34.37 -38.34 -23.08
C ARG A 422 35.04 -38.72 -24.38
N LEU A 423 34.50 -39.70 -25.11
CA LEU A 423 35.02 -40.12 -26.40
C LEU A 423 34.85 -39.04 -27.46
N GLU A 424 33.71 -38.32 -27.50
CA GLU A 424 33.54 -37.15 -28.39
C GLU A 424 34.56 -36.04 -28.09
N HIS A 425 34.82 -35.78 -26.81
CA HIS A 425 35.86 -34.83 -26.39
C HIS A 425 37.26 -35.31 -26.81
N ALA A 426 37.58 -36.58 -26.61
CA ALA A 426 38.87 -37.18 -26.97
C ALA A 426 39.10 -37.16 -28.49
N ILE A 427 38.10 -37.50 -29.31
CA ILE A 427 38.18 -37.43 -30.78
C ILE A 427 38.49 -36.01 -31.25
N ARG A 428 37.76 -35.00 -30.73
CA ARG A 428 38.03 -33.59 -31.07
C ARG A 428 39.42 -33.13 -30.62
N HIS A 429 39.92 -33.69 -29.53
CA HIS A 429 41.25 -33.40 -29.04
C HIS A 429 42.34 -34.03 -29.94
N ALA A 430 42.22 -35.32 -30.21
CA ALA A 430 43.08 -36.11 -31.09
C ALA A 430 43.17 -35.50 -32.49
N HIS A 431 42.02 -35.14 -33.10
CA HIS A 431 41.97 -34.47 -34.40
C HIS A 431 42.77 -33.15 -34.44
N ARG A 432 42.76 -32.37 -33.35
CA ARG A 432 43.49 -31.08 -33.29
C ARG A 432 44.99 -31.24 -33.09
N LYS A 433 45.41 -32.29 -32.40
CA LYS A 433 46.82 -32.55 -32.06
C LYS A 433 47.49 -33.60 -32.95
N ASP A 434 46.75 -34.18 -33.90
CA ASP A 434 47.20 -35.28 -34.76
C ASP A 434 47.73 -36.47 -33.93
N MET A 435 46.94 -36.88 -32.93
CA MET A 435 47.25 -37.99 -32.03
C MET A 435 46.29 -39.17 -32.27
N LEU A 436 46.74 -40.37 -31.89
CA LEU A 436 45.88 -41.55 -31.90
C LEU A 436 45.04 -41.60 -30.61
N LEU A 437 43.89 -42.26 -30.68
CA LEU A 437 43.16 -42.74 -29.49
C LEU A 437 42.68 -44.16 -29.76
N ALA A 438 42.49 -44.94 -28.70
CA ALA A 438 42.01 -46.31 -28.79
C ALA A 438 40.79 -46.52 -27.91
N VAL A 439 39.85 -47.32 -28.43
CA VAL A 439 38.69 -47.83 -27.72
C VAL A 439 38.85 -49.34 -27.61
N MET A 440 38.89 -49.86 -26.38
CA MET A 440 38.90 -51.30 -26.10
C MET A 440 37.55 -51.73 -25.56
N PHE A 441 36.86 -52.61 -26.27
CA PHE A 441 35.65 -53.28 -25.80
C PHE A 441 36.05 -54.58 -25.11
N ILE A 442 35.70 -54.74 -23.84
CA ILE A 442 36.10 -55.86 -22.99
C ILE A 442 34.84 -56.58 -22.53
N ASP A 443 34.82 -57.90 -22.69
CA ASP A 443 33.76 -58.76 -22.17
C ASP A 443 34.36 -59.86 -21.28
N LEU A 444 33.73 -60.09 -20.12
CA LEU A 444 34.14 -61.14 -19.20
C LEU A 444 33.64 -62.52 -19.66
N ASP A 445 34.57 -63.36 -20.07
CA ASP A 445 34.27 -64.66 -20.65
C ASP A 445 33.51 -65.55 -19.65
N GLN A 446 32.36 -66.11 -20.05
CA GLN A 446 31.58 -67.04 -19.20
C GLN A 446 31.03 -66.40 -17.90
N PHE A 447 30.92 -65.07 -17.83
CA PHE A 447 30.31 -64.39 -16.67
C PHE A 447 28.89 -64.90 -16.36
N LYS A 448 28.11 -65.24 -17.39
CA LYS A 448 26.79 -65.85 -17.22
C LYS A 448 26.85 -67.17 -16.44
N GLU A 449 27.85 -68.02 -16.69
CA GLU A 449 28.00 -69.29 -15.98
C GLU A 449 28.32 -69.08 -14.50
N VAL A 450 29.08 -68.03 -14.17
CA VAL A 450 29.33 -67.60 -12.78
C VAL A 450 28.02 -67.20 -12.10
N ASN A 451 27.19 -66.39 -12.75
CA ASN A 451 25.88 -66.00 -12.21
C ASN A 451 24.94 -67.19 -12.02
N ASP A 452 24.86 -68.08 -13.02
CA ASP A 452 23.96 -69.23 -13.01
C ASP A 452 24.40 -70.29 -11.96
N THR A 453 25.70 -70.39 -11.66
CA THR A 453 26.26 -71.40 -10.74
C THR A 453 26.40 -70.88 -9.31
N LEU A 454 26.89 -69.65 -9.12
CA LEU A 454 27.26 -69.08 -7.82
C LEU A 454 26.32 -67.95 -7.36
N GLY A 455 25.36 -67.56 -8.20
CA GLY A 455 24.36 -66.55 -7.93
C GLY A 455 24.82 -65.12 -8.26
N HIS A 456 23.83 -64.25 -8.48
CA HIS A 456 24.06 -62.86 -8.90
C HIS A 456 24.90 -62.04 -7.91
N ALA A 457 24.81 -62.28 -6.60
CA ALA A 457 25.62 -61.57 -5.62
C ALA A 457 27.12 -61.82 -5.78
N VAL A 458 27.51 -63.03 -6.19
CA VAL A 458 28.91 -63.38 -6.47
C VAL A 458 29.36 -62.76 -7.79
N GLY A 459 28.48 -62.72 -8.80
CA GLY A 459 28.74 -62.00 -10.05
C GLY A 459 28.91 -60.50 -9.85
N ASP A 460 28.10 -59.87 -9.01
CA ASP A 460 28.20 -58.44 -8.70
C ASP A 460 29.53 -58.10 -8.00
N GLU A 461 29.95 -58.93 -7.04
CA GLU A 461 31.25 -58.79 -6.37
C GLU A 461 32.42 -59.02 -7.36
N LEU A 462 32.26 -59.94 -8.32
CA LEU A 462 33.25 -60.16 -9.38
C LEU A 462 33.42 -58.92 -10.26
N LEU A 463 32.31 -58.29 -10.63
CA LEU A 463 32.32 -57.04 -11.40
C LEU A 463 32.99 -55.89 -10.62
N LEU A 464 32.72 -55.79 -9.31
CA LEU A 464 33.36 -54.80 -8.43
C LEU A 464 34.88 -55.01 -8.34
N GLN A 465 35.33 -56.24 -8.13
CA GLN A 465 36.75 -56.56 -8.05
C GLN A 465 37.45 -56.40 -9.40
N PHE A 466 36.82 -56.83 -10.49
CA PHE A 466 37.32 -56.59 -11.86
C PHE A 466 37.50 -55.10 -12.11
N THR A 467 36.46 -54.31 -11.82
CA THR A 467 36.48 -52.85 -11.99
C THR A 467 37.63 -52.22 -11.23
N THR A 468 37.78 -52.57 -9.94
CA THR A 468 38.86 -52.03 -9.09
C THR A 468 40.22 -52.43 -9.64
N ARG A 469 40.40 -53.69 -10.02
CA ARG A 469 41.66 -54.23 -10.56
C ARG A 469 42.08 -53.53 -11.86
N VAL A 470 41.13 -53.31 -12.77
CA VAL A 470 41.41 -52.61 -14.03
C VAL A 470 41.65 -51.12 -13.79
N ARG A 471 40.83 -50.45 -12.98
CA ARG A 471 40.96 -49.03 -12.67
C ARG A 471 42.32 -48.69 -12.04
N ASP A 472 42.80 -49.52 -11.11
CA ASP A 472 44.08 -49.30 -10.43
C ASP A 472 45.29 -49.46 -11.36
N TYR A 473 45.11 -50.10 -12.53
CA TYR A 473 46.13 -50.25 -13.56
C TYR A 473 46.12 -49.12 -14.61
N LEU A 474 44.96 -48.51 -14.85
CA LEU A 474 44.77 -47.45 -15.83
C LEU A 474 45.36 -46.11 -15.33
N ARG A 475 45.75 -45.24 -16.28
CA ARG A 475 46.24 -43.88 -15.98
C ARG A 475 45.08 -42.97 -15.61
N GLU A 476 45.38 -41.80 -15.03
CA GLU A 476 44.37 -40.81 -14.64
C GLU A 476 43.54 -40.30 -15.84
N ASP A 477 44.16 -40.19 -17.02
CA ASP A 477 43.50 -39.75 -18.25
C ASP A 477 42.70 -40.88 -18.96
N ASP A 478 42.99 -42.14 -18.63
CA ASP A 478 42.28 -43.29 -19.19
C ASP A 478 40.88 -43.40 -18.55
N THR A 479 39.89 -43.84 -19.34
CA THR A 479 38.52 -44.00 -18.83
C THR A 479 38.09 -45.45 -18.92
N LEU A 480 37.83 -46.08 -17.78
CA LEU A 480 37.06 -47.32 -17.69
C LEU A 480 35.57 -46.98 -17.60
N ALA A 481 34.74 -47.64 -18.40
CA ALA A 481 33.30 -47.50 -18.39
C ALA A 481 32.63 -48.88 -18.45
N ARG A 482 31.38 -48.97 -17.97
CA ARG A 482 30.56 -50.19 -18.07
C ARG A 482 29.30 -49.90 -18.86
N LEU A 483 29.03 -50.69 -19.89
CA LEU A 483 27.84 -50.52 -20.73
C LEU A 483 26.62 -51.29 -20.18
N GLY A 484 26.87 -52.39 -19.48
CA GLY A 484 25.86 -53.24 -18.86
C GLY A 484 26.35 -54.68 -18.78
N GLY A 485 25.80 -55.49 -17.86
CA GLY A 485 26.21 -56.89 -17.73
C GLY A 485 27.72 -57.05 -17.47
N ASP A 486 28.38 -57.83 -18.32
CA ASP A 486 29.81 -58.14 -18.36
C ASP A 486 30.62 -57.25 -19.32
N GLU A 487 29.99 -56.24 -19.93
CA GLU A 487 30.60 -55.40 -20.97
C GLU A 487 31.21 -54.12 -20.39
N PHE A 488 32.51 -53.97 -20.61
CA PHE A 488 33.31 -52.81 -20.22
C PHE A 488 33.98 -52.17 -21.43
N ILE A 489 34.23 -50.87 -21.34
CA ILE A 489 35.02 -50.15 -22.34
C ILE A 489 36.15 -49.41 -21.65
N VAL A 490 37.34 -49.51 -22.24
CA VAL A 490 38.49 -48.67 -21.89
C VAL A 490 38.75 -47.70 -23.03
N LEU A 491 38.69 -46.40 -22.73
CA LEU A 491 39.11 -45.33 -23.61
C LEU A 491 40.53 -44.91 -23.21
N LEU A 492 41.46 -45.00 -24.16
CA LEU A 492 42.84 -44.56 -24.03
C LEU A 492 43.06 -43.33 -24.91
N PRO A 493 42.98 -42.11 -24.35
CA PRO A 493 43.26 -40.89 -25.09
C PRO A 493 44.79 -40.66 -25.24
N GLU A 494 45.16 -39.80 -26.19
CA GLU A 494 46.53 -39.30 -26.37
C GLU A 494 47.62 -40.39 -26.55
N LEU A 495 47.47 -41.22 -27.58
CA LEU A 495 48.42 -42.28 -27.90
C LEU A 495 49.39 -41.84 -29.00
N ASP A 496 50.67 -42.19 -28.83
CA ASP A 496 51.73 -41.94 -29.81
C ASP A 496 51.85 -43.08 -30.84
N LYS A 497 51.67 -44.35 -30.39
CA LYS A 497 51.91 -45.54 -31.21
C LYS A 497 50.93 -46.67 -30.89
N LEU A 498 50.64 -47.48 -31.90
CA LEU A 498 49.85 -48.72 -31.77
C LEU A 498 50.43 -49.71 -30.73
N SER A 499 51.75 -49.73 -30.56
CA SER A 499 52.42 -50.60 -29.56
C SER A 499 51.94 -50.33 -28.14
N ASP A 500 51.51 -49.12 -27.83
CA ASP A 500 51.11 -48.73 -26.48
C ASP A 500 49.74 -49.34 -26.13
N VAL A 501 48.85 -49.39 -27.12
CA VAL A 501 47.53 -50.04 -27.03
C VAL A 501 47.67 -51.55 -26.85
N ILE A 502 48.55 -52.17 -27.64
CA ILE A 502 48.80 -53.61 -27.56
C ILE A 502 49.34 -53.98 -26.17
N GLN A 503 50.28 -53.20 -25.62
CA GLN A 503 50.82 -53.43 -24.28
C GLN A 503 49.75 -53.33 -23.19
N VAL A 504 48.81 -52.38 -23.31
CA VAL A 504 47.69 -52.27 -22.36
C VAL A 504 46.77 -53.50 -22.49
N ALA A 505 46.42 -53.91 -23.70
CA ALA A 505 45.54 -55.08 -23.92
C ALA A 505 46.14 -56.39 -23.39
N GLU A 506 47.42 -56.67 -23.70
CA GLU A 506 48.12 -57.87 -23.23
C GLU A 506 48.18 -57.92 -21.70
N ARG A 507 48.47 -56.78 -21.07
CA ARG A 507 48.53 -56.70 -19.61
C ARG A 507 47.15 -56.84 -18.96
N LEU A 508 46.09 -56.29 -19.56
CA LEU A 508 44.72 -56.50 -19.06
C LEU A 508 44.34 -57.98 -19.11
N ILE A 509 44.69 -58.71 -20.18
CA ILE A 509 44.47 -60.16 -20.27
C ILE A 509 45.27 -60.90 -19.19
N GLU A 510 46.55 -60.59 -19.01
CA GLU A 510 47.38 -61.21 -17.97
C GLU A 510 46.86 -60.92 -16.56
N LEU A 511 46.41 -59.68 -16.32
CA LEU A 511 45.84 -59.22 -15.05
C LEU A 511 44.57 -60.01 -14.69
N ASN A 512 43.75 -60.35 -15.70
CA ASN A 512 42.52 -61.13 -15.53
C ASN A 512 42.76 -62.63 -15.34
N ARG A 513 43.93 -63.17 -15.73
CA ARG A 513 44.28 -64.57 -15.46
C ARG A 513 44.40 -64.90 -13.97
N ASN A 514 44.66 -63.90 -13.13
CA ASN A 514 44.74 -64.09 -11.69
C ASN A 514 43.34 -64.35 -11.09
N PRO A 515 43.16 -65.40 -10.28
CA PRO A 515 41.85 -65.74 -9.72
C PRO A 515 41.31 -64.63 -8.82
N TYR A 516 39.99 -64.40 -8.91
CA TYR A 516 39.23 -63.52 -8.03
C TYR A 516 38.81 -64.31 -6.79
N ARG A 517 39.14 -63.77 -5.61
CA ARG A 517 38.78 -64.37 -4.32
C ARG A 517 37.50 -63.73 -3.83
N ILE A 518 36.40 -64.47 -3.92
CA ILE A 518 35.08 -64.01 -3.51
C ILE A 518 34.56 -65.02 -2.50
N ASN A 519 34.37 -64.58 -1.25
CA ASN A 519 34.07 -65.46 -0.12
C ASN A 519 35.12 -66.60 0.01
N ASN A 520 34.70 -67.86 -0.15
CA ASN A 520 35.59 -69.04 -0.11
C ASN A 520 35.92 -69.60 -1.51
N ASP A 521 35.41 -68.98 -2.58
CA ASP A 521 35.58 -69.45 -3.95
C ASP A 521 36.73 -68.72 -4.65
N ASN A 522 37.51 -69.48 -5.43
CA ASN A 522 38.50 -68.93 -6.35
C ASN A 522 37.92 -68.98 -7.76
N ILE A 523 37.52 -67.83 -8.28
CA ILE A 523 36.88 -67.73 -9.60
C ILE A 523 37.95 -67.26 -10.59
N GLN A 524 38.19 -68.07 -11.63
CA GLN A 524 39.08 -67.70 -12.72
C GLN A 524 38.24 -67.38 -13.95
N ILE A 525 38.35 -66.14 -14.43
CA ILE A 525 37.57 -65.65 -15.57
C ILE A 525 38.51 -64.99 -16.58
N GLY A 526 38.32 -65.30 -17.86
CA GLY A 526 39.05 -64.67 -18.96
C GLY A 526 38.38 -63.36 -19.38
N SER A 527 39.08 -62.59 -20.22
CA SER A 527 38.49 -61.43 -20.87
C SER A 527 38.74 -61.47 -22.37
N SER A 528 37.68 -61.31 -23.16
CA SER A 528 37.78 -61.11 -24.60
C SER A 528 37.81 -59.62 -24.91
N ILE A 529 38.84 -59.16 -25.61
CA ILE A 529 39.07 -57.73 -25.88
C ILE A 529 39.03 -57.46 -27.39
N GLY A 530 38.28 -56.44 -27.80
CA GLY A 530 38.29 -55.90 -29.16
C GLY A 530 38.77 -54.46 -29.15
N ILE A 531 39.60 -54.08 -30.11
CA ILE A 531 40.29 -52.80 -30.10
C ILE A 531 40.00 -52.08 -31.42
N SER A 532 39.62 -50.80 -31.34
CA SER A 532 39.46 -49.91 -32.48
C SER A 532 40.24 -48.61 -32.27
N LEU A 533 40.85 -48.11 -33.34
CA LEU A 533 41.78 -46.98 -33.36
C LEU A 533 41.22 -45.81 -34.16
N TYR A 534 41.32 -44.61 -33.61
CA TYR A 534 41.11 -43.40 -34.36
C TYR A 534 42.44 -42.87 -34.90
N PRO A 535 42.50 -42.34 -36.14
CA PRO A 535 41.39 -42.25 -37.10
C PRO A 535 41.24 -43.46 -38.03
N GLU A 536 42.08 -44.49 -37.91
CA GLU A 536 42.21 -45.60 -38.88
C GLU A 536 40.92 -46.46 -39.02
N ASP A 537 40.29 -46.79 -37.90
CA ASP A 537 39.13 -47.69 -37.82
C ASP A 537 37.79 -46.94 -37.77
N GLY A 538 37.83 -45.61 -37.65
CA GLY A 538 36.64 -44.77 -37.53
C GLY A 538 36.96 -43.35 -37.12
N THR A 539 36.07 -42.41 -37.47
CA THR A 539 36.19 -40.99 -37.12
C THR A 539 35.10 -40.49 -36.17
N THR A 540 34.08 -41.32 -35.94
CA THR A 540 32.96 -41.04 -35.04
C THR A 540 32.91 -42.02 -33.88
N VAL A 541 32.24 -41.61 -32.79
CA VAL A 541 31.99 -42.47 -31.61
C VAL A 541 31.39 -43.81 -32.01
N GLN A 542 30.37 -43.80 -32.87
CA GLN A 542 29.64 -45.01 -33.25
C GLN A 542 30.49 -45.96 -34.08
N GLU A 543 31.31 -45.44 -35.00
CA GLU A 543 32.24 -46.27 -35.80
C GLU A 543 33.28 -46.96 -34.92
N LEU A 544 33.90 -46.22 -33.98
CA LEU A 544 34.93 -46.78 -33.09
C LEU A 544 34.36 -47.81 -32.11
N LEU A 545 33.20 -47.52 -31.51
CA LEU A 545 32.53 -48.48 -30.62
C LEU A 545 32.10 -49.74 -31.37
N HIS A 546 31.56 -49.59 -32.58
CA HIS A 546 31.14 -50.72 -33.41
C HIS A 546 32.33 -51.57 -33.89
N GLY A 547 33.43 -50.91 -34.30
CA GLY A 547 34.66 -51.61 -34.69
C GLY A 547 35.25 -52.42 -33.53
N ALA A 548 35.28 -51.83 -32.33
CA ALA A 548 35.76 -52.52 -31.14
C ALA A 548 34.86 -53.71 -30.74
N ASP A 549 33.53 -53.57 -30.85
CA ASP A 549 32.57 -54.64 -30.60
C ASP A 549 32.76 -55.83 -31.59
N ILE A 550 32.88 -55.56 -32.89
CA ILE A 550 33.16 -56.60 -33.91
C ILE A 550 34.46 -57.34 -33.58
N ALA A 551 35.52 -56.62 -33.23
CA ALA A 551 36.81 -57.20 -32.89
C ALA A 551 36.72 -58.07 -31.61
N MET A 552 35.94 -57.64 -30.61
CA MET A 552 35.72 -58.37 -29.37
C MET A 552 34.95 -59.67 -29.63
N TYR A 553 33.95 -59.64 -30.50
CA TYR A 553 33.22 -60.84 -30.89
C TYR A 553 34.11 -61.87 -31.62
N ARG A 554 35.07 -61.40 -32.44
CA ARG A 554 36.11 -62.28 -33.02
C ARG A 554 36.98 -62.92 -31.94
N SER A 555 37.35 -62.17 -30.90
CA SER A 555 38.11 -62.71 -29.76
C SER A 555 37.37 -63.85 -29.08
N LYS A 556 36.04 -63.71 -28.90
CA LYS A 556 35.21 -64.79 -28.33
C LYS A 556 35.17 -66.04 -29.21
N ARG A 557 35.12 -65.89 -30.53
CA ARG A 557 35.08 -67.02 -31.48
C ARG A 557 36.41 -67.77 -31.59
N ASP A 558 37.51 -67.03 -31.51
CA ASP A 558 38.85 -67.56 -31.76
C ASP A 558 39.52 -68.17 -30.52
N GLY A 559 38.76 -68.41 -29.44
CA GLY A 559 39.24 -69.13 -28.26
C GLY A 559 39.12 -68.40 -26.93
N ARG A 560 38.61 -67.16 -26.91
CA ARG A 560 38.44 -66.31 -25.70
C ARG A 560 39.78 -65.95 -25.02
N ASN A 561 39.74 -65.12 -23.97
CA ASN A 561 40.91 -64.71 -23.18
C ASN A 561 42.08 -64.15 -24.01
N GLN A 562 41.76 -63.34 -25.02
CA GLN A 562 42.71 -62.74 -25.95
C GLN A 562 42.19 -61.38 -26.44
N TYR A 563 42.95 -60.72 -27.30
CA TYR A 563 42.53 -59.47 -27.93
C TYR A 563 42.55 -59.59 -29.46
N HIS A 564 41.74 -58.79 -30.14
CA HIS A 564 41.86 -58.56 -31.58
C HIS A 564 41.75 -57.07 -31.89
N LEU A 565 42.52 -56.65 -32.90
CA LEU A 565 42.37 -55.34 -33.53
C LEU A 565 41.23 -55.40 -34.55
N PHE A 566 40.49 -54.31 -34.69
CA PHE A 566 39.52 -54.18 -35.77
C PHE A 566 40.25 -54.23 -37.11
N ASN A 567 39.64 -54.93 -38.05
CA ASN A 567 40.11 -54.98 -39.43
C ASN A 567 38.88 -54.96 -40.35
N PRO A 568 38.71 -53.89 -41.15
CA PRO A 568 37.54 -53.69 -41.99
C PRO A 568 37.40 -54.75 -43.09
N ASP A 569 38.51 -55.30 -43.62
CA ASP A 569 38.49 -56.28 -44.72
C ASP A 569 37.86 -57.64 -44.34
N VAL A 570 37.76 -57.92 -43.04
CA VAL A 570 37.20 -59.17 -42.51
C VAL A 570 35.74 -58.96 -42.03
N ALA A 571 35.23 -57.72 -42.02
CA ALA A 571 33.91 -57.40 -41.46
C ALA A 571 32.75 -57.69 -42.43
N GLU A 572 33.00 -57.74 -43.75
CA GLU A 572 31.97 -57.99 -44.78
C GLU A 572 31.55 -59.47 -44.96
N THR A 573 32.10 -60.42 -44.18
CA THR A 573 31.79 -61.86 -44.32
C THR A 573 31.22 -62.53 -43.06
N ALA A 574 30.72 -61.75 -42.10
CA ALA A 574 30.06 -62.28 -40.88
C ALA A 574 28.53 -62.26 -40.97
#